data_AF-A0A7X9E8I8-F1
#
_entry.id   AF-A0A7X9E8I8-F1
#
_cell.length_a   1.000
_cell.length_b   1.000
_cell.length_c   1.000
_cell.angle_alpha   90.00
_cell.angle_beta   90.00
_cell.angle_gamma   90.00
#
_symmetry.space_group_name_H-M   'P 1'
#
loop_
_entity.id
_entity.type
_entity.pdbx_description
1 polymer ?
#
loop_
_entity_poly.entity_id
_entity_poly.type
_entity_poly.pdbx_seq_one_letter_code
_entity_poly.pdbx_strand_id
1 'polypeptide(L)'
;IIPFNKSTLFDGVDVIDTGFAVFEYKSGIATAEASSNDINGYGRRSLLVCGSKGTIEIRPLEDSYNGQPKLMLSLKEMTQGREYTDCKCVVPMPPMTGRYDSMMLDFARMIEDGKENLFTYEYELLVQKAVLAACGLPIKVEYINI
;
A
#
# COMPACT_ATOMS: atom_id res chain seq x y z
N ILE A 1 16.07 1.40 1.40
CA ILE A 1 15.04 0.62 2.12
C ILE A 1 15.65 0.19 3.43
N ILE A 2 15.01 0.52 4.56
CA ILE A 2 15.52 0.27 5.90
C ILE A 2 14.47 -0.58 6.64
N PRO A 3 14.75 -1.88 6.91
CA PRO A 3 13.82 -2.79 7.55
C PRO A 3 13.94 -2.79 9.09
N PHE A 4 12.82 -2.97 9.78
CA PHE A 4 12.69 -3.00 11.24
C PHE A 4 11.81 -4.18 11.68
N ASN A 5 12.17 -5.38 11.24
CA ASN A 5 11.37 -6.58 11.48
C ASN A 5 11.59 -7.13 12.90
N LYS A 6 10.52 -7.62 13.52
CA LYS A 6 10.51 -8.12 14.91
C LYS A 6 9.69 -9.40 15.02
N SER A 7 10.07 -10.22 16.01
CA SER A 7 9.23 -11.27 16.57
C SER A 7 8.58 -10.74 17.85
N THR A 8 7.27 -10.92 18.00
CA THR A 8 6.58 -10.59 19.25
C THR A 8 6.74 -11.67 20.33
N LEU A 9 7.13 -12.89 19.95
CA LEU A 9 7.15 -14.09 20.79
C LEU A 9 5.77 -14.46 21.38
N PHE A 10 4.69 -13.98 20.78
CA PHE A 10 3.33 -14.35 21.20
C PHE A 10 3.13 -15.86 21.12
N ASP A 11 2.42 -16.39 22.11
CA ASP A 11 2.17 -17.82 22.29
C ASP A 11 3.45 -18.70 22.30
N GLY A 12 4.61 -18.10 22.60
CA GLY A 12 5.90 -18.78 22.59
C GLY A 12 6.45 -19.10 21.20
N VAL A 13 5.93 -18.46 20.15
CA VAL A 13 6.37 -18.67 18.76
C VAL A 13 7.42 -17.63 18.37
N ASP A 14 8.66 -18.07 18.18
CA ASP A 14 9.78 -17.23 17.73
C ASP A 14 9.88 -17.19 16.21
N VAL A 15 9.03 -16.36 15.60
CA VAL A 15 9.03 -16.04 14.17
C VAL A 15 8.89 -14.54 13.94
N ILE A 16 9.38 -14.03 12.82
CA ILE A 16 9.11 -12.66 12.40
C ILE A 16 7.63 -12.57 12.01
N ASP A 17 6.86 -11.88 12.84
CA ASP A 17 5.41 -11.70 12.74
C ASP A 17 5.01 -10.22 12.62
N THR A 18 5.99 -9.32 12.79
CA THR A 18 5.85 -7.87 12.59
C THR A 18 6.94 -7.41 11.63
N GLY A 19 6.53 -7.02 10.43
CA GLY A 19 7.37 -6.40 9.42
C GLY A 19 7.12 -4.90 9.33
N PHE A 20 8.19 -4.11 9.27
CA PHE A 20 8.13 -2.67 9.03
C PHE A 20 9.32 -2.25 8.18
N ALA A 21 9.12 -1.39 7.18
CA ALA A 21 10.21 -0.87 6.38
C ALA A 21 9.99 0.59 5.96
N VAL A 22 11.07 1.36 5.96
CA VAL A 22 11.13 2.72 5.40
C VAL A 22 11.75 2.68 4.01
N PHE A 23 11.03 3.22 3.04
CA PHE A 23 11.47 3.40 1.66
C PHE A 23 11.81 4.87 1.47
N GLU A 24 13.08 5.17 1.24
CA GLU A 24 13.55 6.52 0.95
C GLU A 24 13.45 6.79 -0.56
N TYR A 25 12.85 7.92 -0.89
CA TYR A 25 12.77 8.45 -2.24
C TYR A 25 13.40 9.85 -2.28
N LYS A 26 13.66 10.36 -3.48
CA LYS A 26 14.31 11.67 -3.68
C LYS A 26 13.67 12.83 -2.90
N SER A 27 12.34 12.81 -2.78
CA SER A 27 11.56 13.93 -2.22
C SER A 27 10.66 13.52 -1.05
N GLY A 28 10.88 12.35 -0.44
CA GLY A 28 10.04 11.87 0.64
C GLY A 28 10.32 10.44 1.05
N ILE A 29 9.47 9.92 1.93
CA ILE A 29 9.53 8.54 2.39
C ILE A 29 8.18 7.86 2.18
N ALA A 30 8.21 6.54 2.01
CA ALA A 30 7.06 5.69 2.22
C ALA A 30 7.38 4.69 3.33
N THR A 31 6.35 4.24 4.03
CA THR A 31 6.46 3.19 5.03
C THR A 31 5.52 2.05 4.68
N ALA A 32 5.98 0.82 4.84
CA ALA A 32 5.13 -0.37 4.76
C ALA A 32 5.20 -1.11 6.09
N GLU A 33 4.04 -1.52 6.60
CA GLU A 33 3.89 -2.28 7.82
C GLU A 33 2.99 -3.49 7.54
N ALA A 34 3.37 -4.65 8.07
CA ALA A 34 2.57 -5.85 8.04
C ALA A 34 2.72 -6.60 9.37
N SER A 35 1.61 -6.91 10.02
CA SER A 35 1.58 -7.62 11.30
C SER A 35 0.60 -8.79 11.20
N SER A 36 1.02 -9.97 11.67
CA SER A 36 0.15 -11.15 11.79
C SER A 36 -0.66 -11.17 13.09
N ASN A 37 -0.34 -10.28 14.04
CA ASN A 37 -0.86 -10.33 15.42
C ASN A 37 -1.84 -9.20 15.74
N ASP A 38 -2.10 -8.29 14.79
CA ASP A 38 -2.98 -7.15 15.01
C ASP A 38 -4.43 -7.58 15.26
N ILE A 39 -4.93 -7.30 16.46
CA ILE A 39 -6.37 -7.35 16.74
C ILE A 39 -7.06 -6.36 15.80
N ASN A 40 -8.06 -6.84 15.03
CA ASN A 40 -8.71 -6.08 13.96
C ASN A 40 -7.76 -5.66 12.82
N GLY A 41 -6.75 -6.48 12.49
CA GLY A 41 -5.80 -6.20 11.41
C GLY A 41 -6.46 -5.95 10.05
N TYR A 42 -7.61 -6.58 9.75
CA TYR A 42 -8.39 -6.29 8.54
C TYR A 42 -8.82 -4.83 8.45
N GLY A 43 -9.36 -4.25 9.53
CA GLY A 43 -9.78 -2.84 9.59
C GLY A 43 -8.63 -1.83 9.62
N ARG A 44 -7.39 -2.30 9.81
CA ARG A 44 -6.17 -1.48 9.84
C ARG A 44 -5.47 -1.39 8.49
N ARG A 45 -5.81 -2.25 7.52
CA ARG A 45 -5.26 -2.16 6.16
C ARG A 45 -5.58 -0.78 5.60
N SER A 46 -4.57 0.01 5.26
CA SER A 46 -4.79 1.37 4.79
C SER A 46 -3.71 1.83 3.83
N LEU A 47 -4.08 2.77 2.97
CA LEU A 47 -3.14 3.54 2.17
C LEU A 47 -3.29 5.01 2.54
N LEU A 48 -2.20 5.63 3.01
CA LEU A 48 -2.12 7.05 3.30
C LEU A 48 -1.12 7.70 2.35
N VAL A 49 -1.54 8.75 1.66
CA VAL A 49 -0.67 9.55 0.80
C VAL A 49 -0.80 11.01 1.19
N CYS A 50 0.31 11.60 1.65
CA CYS A 50 0.40 13.00 2.04
C CYS A 50 1.16 13.79 0.98
N GLY A 51 0.54 14.84 0.44
CA GLY A 51 1.15 15.75 -0.51
C GLY A 51 1.01 17.20 -0.08
N SER A 52 1.69 18.10 -0.80
CA SER A 52 1.68 19.55 -0.49
C SER A 52 0.32 20.23 -0.66
N LYS A 53 -0.62 19.60 -1.39
CA LYS A 53 -1.97 20.12 -1.66
C LYS A 53 -3.07 19.40 -0.89
N GLY A 54 -2.75 18.31 -0.19
CA GLY A 54 -3.75 17.51 0.49
C GLY A 54 -3.27 16.11 0.84
N THR A 55 -4.16 15.38 1.49
CA THR A 55 -3.94 14.03 1.98
C THR A 55 -5.13 13.16 1.56
N ILE A 56 -4.82 11.95 1.12
CA ILE A 56 -5.82 10.89 0.93
C ILE A 56 -5.51 9.73 1.88
N GLU A 57 -6.54 9.20 2.51
CA GLU A 57 -6.46 7.95 3.27
C GLU A 57 -7.58 7.02 2.81
N ILE A 58 -7.24 5.80 2.40
CA ILE A 58 -8.21 4.74 2.20
C ILE A 58 -8.10 3.80 3.39
N ARG A 59 -9.17 3.69 4.19
CA ARG A 59 -9.19 2.82 5.36
C ARG A 59 -10.61 2.33 5.70
N PRO A 60 -10.83 1.00 5.75
CA PRO A 60 -9.90 -0.04 5.33
C PRO A 60 -9.67 -0.02 3.81
N LEU A 61 -8.50 -0.47 3.35
CA LEU A 61 -8.17 -0.65 1.93
C LEU A 61 -9.04 -1.74 1.30
N GLU A 62 -9.27 -2.80 2.06
CA GLU A 62 -10.15 -3.89 1.71
C GLU A 62 -11.04 -4.18 2.93
N ASP A 63 -12.29 -3.73 2.88
CA ASP A 63 -13.27 -4.07 3.91
C ASP A 63 -13.85 -5.46 3.56
N SER A 64 -13.59 -6.50 4.35
CA SER A 64 -14.06 -7.90 4.13
C SER A 64 -14.08 -8.40 2.66
N TYR A 65 -14.82 -9.46 2.34
CA TYR A 65 -14.95 -9.94 0.95
C TYR A 65 -15.88 -9.06 0.09
N ASN A 66 -16.78 -8.30 0.72
CA ASN A 66 -17.84 -7.50 0.08
C ASN A 66 -17.96 -6.08 0.65
N GLY A 67 -17.03 -5.65 1.48
CA GLY A 67 -17.13 -4.36 2.13
C GLY A 67 -16.75 -3.21 1.21
N GLN A 68 -16.99 -2.02 1.72
CA GLN A 68 -16.89 -0.78 0.97
C GLN A 68 -15.72 0.05 1.53
N PRO A 69 -14.62 0.22 0.76
CA PRO A 69 -13.54 1.09 1.18
C PRO A 69 -14.06 2.49 1.47
N LYS A 70 -13.45 3.17 2.44
CA LYS A 70 -13.75 4.58 2.73
C LYS A 70 -12.53 5.40 2.39
N LEU A 71 -12.70 6.34 1.47
CA LEU A 71 -11.68 7.33 1.16
C LEU A 71 -11.97 8.59 1.98
N MET A 72 -11.00 9.00 2.79
CA MET A 72 -10.97 10.29 3.46
C MET A 72 -10.09 11.23 2.65
N LEU A 73 -10.65 12.36 2.22
CA LEU A 73 -9.99 13.37 1.42
C LEU A 73 -9.86 14.67 2.21
N SER A 74 -8.64 15.18 2.32
CA SER A 74 -8.34 16.47 2.94
C SER A 74 -7.59 17.33 1.94
N LEU A 75 -8.20 18.38 1.41
CA LEU A 75 -7.55 19.30 0.48
C LEU A 75 -7.20 20.61 1.20
N LYS A 76 -6.05 21.21 0.85
CA LYS A 76 -5.60 22.49 1.41
C LYS A 76 -6.69 23.58 1.29
N GLU A 77 -7.39 23.62 0.16
CA GLU A 77 -8.47 24.57 -0.14
C GLU A 77 -9.68 24.43 0.79
N MET A 78 -9.96 23.23 1.30
CA MET A 78 -11.07 22.98 2.25
C MET A 78 -10.81 23.61 3.62
N THR A 79 -9.53 23.83 3.97
CA THR A 79 -9.13 24.29 5.30
C THR A 79 -9.37 25.79 5.53
N GLN A 80 -9.59 26.55 4.45
CA GLN A 80 -9.78 28.01 4.50
C GLN A 80 -8.63 28.74 5.25
N GLY A 81 -7.38 28.32 5.01
CA GLY A 81 -6.18 28.88 5.64
C GLY A 81 -5.88 28.36 7.04
N ARG A 82 -6.46 27.19 7.41
CA ARG A 82 -6.22 26.51 8.69
C ARG A 82 -5.72 25.08 8.45
N GLU A 83 -4.60 24.97 7.75
CA GLU A 83 -4.11 23.73 7.13
C GLU A 83 -3.91 22.56 8.11
N TYR A 84 -3.70 22.85 9.39
CA TYR A 84 -3.43 21.83 10.43
C TYR A 84 -4.64 21.51 11.32
N THR A 85 -5.84 21.96 10.94
CA THR A 85 -7.09 21.61 11.63
C THR A 85 -7.72 20.35 11.02
N ASP A 86 -8.55 19.63 11.80
CA ASP A 86 -9.28 18.48 11.26
C ASP A 86 -10.27 18.96 10.18
N CYS A 87 -9.97 18.60 8.94
CA CYS A 87 -10.74 19.01 7.77
C CYS A 87 -10.66 17.90 6.73
N LYS A 88 -11.73 17.11 6.61
CA LYS A 88 -11.83 16.00 5.68
C LYS A 88 -13.26 15.81 5.21
N CYS A 89 -13.41 15.29 3.99
CA CYS A 89 -14.67 14.73 3.52
C CYS A 89 -14.49 13.23 3.28
N VAL A 90 -15.60 12.50 3.40
CA VAL A 90 -15.65 11.08 3.05
C VAL A 90 -16.15 10.98 1.62
N VAL A 91 -15.36 10.36 0.75
CA VAL A 91 -15.75 10.01 -0.61
C VAL A 91 -16.24 8.57 -0.60
N PRO A 92 -17.54 8.30 -0.87
CA PRO A 92 -18.04 6.95 -0.99
C PRO A 92 -17.36 6.24 -2.17
N MET A 93 -16.76 5.08 -1.92
CA MET A 93 -16.20 4.22 -2.97
C MET A 93 -17.23 3.14 -3.35
N PRO A 94 -17.24 2.62 -4.57
CA PRO A 94 -18.05 1.44 -4.87
C PRO A 94 -17.61 0.25 -4.02
N PRO A 95 -18.51 -0.73 -3.74
CA PRO A 95 -18.11 -1.98 -3.11
C PRO A 95 -17.04 -2.66 -3.98
N MET A 96 -16.08 -3.32 -3.35
CA MET A 96 -15.12 -4.12 -4.11
C MET A 96 -15.79 -5.42 -4.55
N THR A 97 -15.92 -5.63 -5.86
CA THR A 97 -16.41 -6.88 -6.45
C THR A 97 -15.36 -7.42 -7.42
N GLY A 98 -15.20 -8.74 -7.50
CA GLY A 98 -14.33 -9.35 -8.51
C GLY A 98 -12.86 -8.96 -8.34
N ARG A 99 -12.30 -9.16 -7.14
CA ARG A 99 -10.91 -8.75 -6.79
C ARG A 99 -9.88 -9.16 -7.84
N TYR A 100 -10.05 -10.34 -8.43
CA TYR A 100 -9.16 -10.89 -9.44
C TYR A 100 -9.75 -10.81 -10.85
N ASP A 101 -11.01 -10.42 -11.01
CA ASP A 101 -11.69 -10.40 -12.31
C ASP A 101 -10.98 -9.43 -13.25
N SER A 102 -10.64 -8.23 -12.76
CA SER A 102 -9.90 -7.25 -13.54
C SER A 102 -8.53 -7.78 -13.99
N MET A 103 -7.81 -8.48 -13.10
CA MET A 103 -6.51 -9.09 -13.40
C MET A 103 -6.63 -10.18 -14.46
N MET A 104 -7.61 -11.09 -14.33
CA MET A 104 -7.79 -12.20 -15.27
C MET A 104 -8.34 -11.72 -16.62
N LEU A 105 -9.24 -10.74 -16.64
CA LEU A 105 -9.70 -10.10 -17.87
C LEU A 105 -8.57 -9.33 -18.56
N ASP A 106 -7.67 -8.71 -17.80
CA ASP A 106 -6.50 -8.06 -18.39
C ASP A 106 -5.61 -9.06 -19.11
N PHE A 107 -5.32 -10.18 -18.44
CA PHE A 107 -4.55 -11.27 -19.01
C PHE A 107 -5.21 -11.86 -20.26
N ALA A 108 -6.53 -12.06 -20.26
CA ALA A 108 -7.26 -12.52 -21.44
C ALA A 108 -7.09 -11.56 -22.63
N ARG A 109 -7.22 -10.24 -22.41
CA ARG A 109 -7.02 -9.23 -23.46
C ARG A 109 -5.58 -9.16 -23.98
N MET A 110 -4.58 -9.49 -23.15
CA MET A 110 -3.20 -9.60 -23.63
C MET A 110 -3.04 -10.72 -24.65
N ILE A 111 -3.79 -11.81 -24.50
CA ILE A 111 -3.78 -12.96 -25.42
C ILE A 111 -4.66 -12.68 -26.65
N GLU A 112 -5.89 -12.20 -26.44
CA GLU A 112 -6.90 -12.07 -27.51
C GLU A 112 -6.72 -10.80 -28.34
N ASP A 113 -6.43 -9.67 -27.69
CA ASP A 113 -6.40 -8.35 -28.33
C ASP A 113 -4.95 -7.84 -28.55
N GLY A 114 -3.94 -8.60 -28.09
CA GLY A 114 -2.55 -8.16 -28.10
C GLY A 114 -2.29 -6.96 -27.19
N LYS A 115 -3.08 -6.79 -26.13
CA LYS A 115 -2.88 -5.71 -25.14
C LYS A 115 -1.46 -5.80 -24.56
N GLU A 116 -0.76 -4.67 -24.51
CA GLU A 116 0.57 -4.58 -23.88
C GLU A 116 0.51 -4.80 -22.36
N ASN A 117 1.51 -5.52 -21.83
CA ASN A 117 1.69 -5.66 -20.40
C ASN A 117 2.28 -4.38 -19.81
N LEU A 118 1.53 -3.69 -18.94
CA LEU A 118 2.04 -2.51 -18.23
C LEU A 118 3.08 -2.87 -17.15
N PHE A 119 3.14 -4.13 -16.73
CA PHE A 119 4.05 -4.64 -15.71
C PHE A 119 5.19 -5.40 -16.37
N THR A 120 6.22 -4.67 -16.80
CA THR A 120 7.39 -5.28 -17.45
C THR A 120 8.13 -6.22 -16.49
N TYR A 121 8.94 -7.12 -17.04
CA TYR A 121 9.78 -8.00 -16.25
C TYR A 121 10.70 -7.21 -15.30
N GLU A 122 11.28 -6.12 -15.79
CA GLU A 122 12.19 -5.26 -15.03
C GLU A 122 11.47 -4.59 -13.86
N TYR A 123 10.23 -4.13 -14.08
CA TYR A 123 9.39 -3.56 -13.04
C TYR A 123 9.08 -4.59 -11.95
N GLU A 124 8.59 -5.77 -12.32
CA GLU A 124 8.25 -6.84 -11.37
C GLU A 124 9.49 -7.35 -10.60
N LEU A 125 10.63 -7.46 -11.28
CA LEU A 125 11.90 -7.81 -10.64
C LEU A 125 12.33 -6.75 -9.62
N LEU A 126 12.14 -5.46 -9.93
CA LEU A 126 12.43 -4.38 -8.99
C LEU A 126 11.50 -4.44 -7.76
N VAL A 127 10.20 -4.65 -7.98
CA VAL A 127 9.22 -4.84 -6.89
C VAL A 127 9.64 -6.00 -5.99
N GLN A 128 9.96 -7.16 -6.57
CA GLN A 128 10.39 -8.32 -5.79
C GLN A 128 11.67 -8.06 -5.00
N LYS A 129 12.67 -7.41 -5.59
CA LYS A 129 13.89 -7.01 -4.88
C LYS A 129 13.58 -6.05 -3.72
N ALA A 130 12.67 -5.10 -3.92
CA ALA A 130 12.23 -4.16 -2.89
C ALA A 130 11.52 -4.87 -1.72
N VAL A 131 10.66 -5.85 -2.01
CA VAL A 131 10.01 -6.69 -0.99
C VAL A 131 11.04 -7.46 -0.18
N LEU A 132 11.98 -8.14 -0.82
CA LEU A 132 13.02 -8.91 -0.13
C LEU A 132 13.92 -8.02 0.74
N ALA A 133 14.27 -6.82 0.25
CA ALA A 133 15.02 -5.84 1.04
C ALA A 133 14.22 -5.34 2.26
N ALA A 134 12.91 -5.10 2.12
CA ALA A 134 12.01 -4.77 3.22
C ALA A 134 11.88 -5.92 4.24
N CYS A 135 12.04 -7.17 3.80
CA CYS A 135 12.12 -8.34 4.68
C CYS A 135 13.48 -8.47 5.41
N GLY A 136 14.46 -7.59 5.18
CA GLY A 136 15.77 -7.66 5.85
C GLY A 136 16.80 -8.50 5.13
N LEU A 137 16.53 -8.95 3.90
CA LEU A 137 17.50 -9.71 3.12
C LEU A 137 18.54 -8.77 2.48
N PRO A 138 19.78 -9.24 2.27
CA PRO A 138 20.88 -8.43 1.73
C PRO A 138 20.75 -8.21 0.21
N ILE A 139 19.64 -7.62 -0.21
CA ILE A 139 19.33 -7.32 -1.60
C ILE A 139 19.61 -5.85 -1.89
N LYS A 140 20.41 -5.59 -2.92
CA LYS A 140 20.63 -4.24 -3.41
C LYS A 140 19.42 -3.79 -4.23
N VAL A 141 18.84 -2.65 -3.83
CA VAL A 141 17.75 -1.99 -4.55
C VAL A 141 18.23 -0.59 -4.90
N GLU A 142 18.29 -0.30 -6.18
CA GLU A 142 18.66 1.03 -6.69
C GLU A 142 17.42 1.71 -7.22
N TYR A 143 17.34 3.02 -6.98
CA TYR A 143 16.32 3.85 -7.61
C TYR A 143 16.62 3.94 -9.11
N ILE A 144 15.65 3.57 -9.93
CA ILE A 144 15.70 3.71 -11.38
C ILE A 144 14.64 4.75 -11.74
N ASN A 145 14.99 5.77 -12.53
CA ASN A 145 13.99 6.57 -13.21
C ASN A 145 13.39 5.66 -14.29
N ILE A 146 12.23 5.07 -13.98
CA ILE A 146 11.41 4.31 -14.92
C ILE A 146 10.49 5.29 -15.63
#